data_AF-A0A925G9B4-F1
#
_entry.id   AF-A0A925G9B4-F1
#
_cell.length_a   1.000
_cell.length_b   1.000
_cell.length_c   1.000
_cell.angle_alpha   90.00
_cell.angle_beta   90.00
_cell.angle_gamma   90.00
#
_symmetry.space_group_name_H-M   'P 1'
#
loop_
_entity.id
_entity.type
_entity.pdbx_description
1 polymer ?
#
loop_
_entity_poly.entity_id
_entity_poly.type
_entity_poly.pdbx_seq_one_letter_code
_entity_poly.pdbx_strand_id
1 'polypeptide(L)'
;MSLKKIILIGILSLPLTLTAQEWQPKKAALMSKFSKDVNPENVLPEYPRPQLVRSKWLNLNGLWQFQPAGSKSEALPKGNLSRSILVPFPVESALSGVMEHHESIWYRRKFKIPSTWKGEKVLLHFGAVD
;
A
#
# COMPACT_ATOMS: atom_id res chain seq x y z
N MET A 1 36.18 21.31 50.35
CA MET A 1 35.21 20.22 50.56
C MET A 1 34.19 20.30 49.43
N SER A 2 34.29 19.38 48.46
CA SER A 2 33.70 19.51 47.11
C SER A 2 32.24 19.04 47.06
N LEU A 3 31.34 19.89 46.55
CA LEU A 3 29.96 19.52 46.22
C LEU A 3 29.92 18.97 44.79
N LYS A 4 29.67 17.66 44.64
CA LYS A 4 29.43 17.03 43.34
C LYS A 4 27.97 17.29 42.91
N LYS A 5 27.76 18.06 41.84
CA LYS A 5 26.46 18.17 41.16
C LYS A 5 26.23 16.89 40.34
N ILE A 6 25.20 16.14 40.68
CA ILE A 6 24.73 14.98 39.92
C ILE A 6 23.78 15.52 38.84
N ILE A 7 24.18 15.42 37.57
CA ILE A 7 23.32 15.74 36.43
C ILE A 7 22.58 14.46 36.05
N LEU A 8 21.26 14.46 36.25
CA LEU A 8 20.36 13.38 35.87
C LEU A 8 19.98 13.58 34.39
N ILE A 9 20.52 12.75 33.49
CA ILE A 9 20.14 12.74 32.07
C ILE A 9 18.87 11.90 31.94
N GLY A 10 17.72 12.56 31.79
CA GLY A 10 16.45 11.89 31.48
C GLY A 10 16.45 11.42 30.03
N ILE A 11 16.44 10.10 29.83
CA ILE A 11 16.24 9.49 28.52
C ILE A 11 14.75 9.60 28.19
N LEU A 12 14.40 10.55 27.32
CA LEU A 12 13.05 10.71 26.78
C LEU A 12 12.83 9.60 25.74
N SER A 13 12.18 8.50 26.13
CA SER A 13 11.79 7.43 25.22
C SER A 13 10.63 7.91 24.33
N LEU A 14 10.93 8.30 23.09
CA LEU A 14 9.88 8.48 22.08
C LEU A 14 9.28 7.11 21.75
N PRO A 15 7.94 6.97 21.75
CA PRO A 15 7.31 5.76 21.26
C PRO A 15 7.60 5.64 19.76
N LEU A 16 8.29 4.56 19.37
CA LEU A 16 8.55 4.24 17.98
C LEU A 16 7.25 3.71 17.35
N THR A 17 6.38 4.60 16.89
CA THR A 17 5.26 4.21 16.03
C THR A 17 5.84 3.76 14.69
N LEU A 18 5.87 2.45 14.45
CA LEU A 18 6.11 1.87 13.13
C LEU A 18 4.92 2.22 12.22
N THR A 19 4.94 3.42 11.65
CA THR A 19 4.06 3.77 10.53
C THR A 19 4.68 3.19 9.26
N ALA A 20 3.87 2.59 8.40
CA ALA A 20 4.34 2.13 7.10
C ALA A 20 4.97 3.30 6.33
N GLN A 21 6.04 3.04 5.57
CA GLN A 21 6.61 4.06 4.70
C GLN A 21 5.53 4.62 3.78
N GLU A 22 5.37 5.94 3.80
CA GLU A 22 4.39 6.65 2.99
C GLU A 22 4.76 6.58 1.50
N TRP A 23 3.75 6.43 0.65
CA TRP A 23 3.95 6.31 -0.79
C TRP A 23 4.35 7.65 -1.41
N GLN A 24 5.30 7.61 -2.35
CA GLN A 24 5.62 8.70 -3.28
C GLN A 24 6.07 8.09 -4.62
N PRO A 25 5.70 8.66 -5.77
CA PRO A 25 6.21 8.21 -7.06
C PRO A 25 7.74 8.26 -7.10
N LYS A 26 8.37 7.23 -7.68
CA LYS A 26 9.80 7.25 -8.00
C LYS A 26 10.04 7.94 -9.34
N LYS A 27 11.31 8.07 -9.74
CA LYS A 27 11.71 8.68 -11.02
C LYS A 27 12.21 7.61 -11.99
N ALA A 28 11.50 7.42 -13.11
CA ALA A 28 11.96 6.59 -14.22
C ALA A 28 12.75 7.40 -15.26
N ALA A 29 13.47 6.69 -16.14
CA ALA A 29 14.15 7.28 -17.29
C ALA A 29 13.19 7.99 -18.26
N LEU A 30 12.00 7.40 -18.46
CA LEU A 30 10.92 7.98 -19.25
C LEU A 30 9.68 8.14 -18.38
N MET A 31 9.17 9.36 -18.31
CA MET A 31 7.95 9.70 -17.59
C MET A 31 6.96 10.32 -18.56
N SER A 32 5.71 9.87 -18.52
CA SER A 32 4.65 10.48 -19.33
C SER A 32 4.18 11.80 -18.69
N LYS A 33 3.57 12.67 -19.49
CA LYS A 33 2.90 13.88 -18.96
C LYS A 33 1.81 13.53 -17.93
N PHE A 34 1.08 12.44 -18.16
CA PHE A 34 -0.02 11.96 -17.33
C PHE A 34 0.43 11.41 -15.98
N SER A 35 1.70 11.02 -15.85
CA SER A 35 2.26 10.50 -14.59
C SER A 35 2.16 11.52 -13.45
N LYS A 36 2.08 12.83 -13.77
CA LYS A 36 1.93 13.92 -12.81
C LYS A 36 0.52 14.03 -12.23
N ASP A 37 -0.47 13.52 -12.96
CA ASP A 37 -1.89 13.66 -12.62
C ASP A 37 -2.41 12.46 -11.79
N VAL A 38 -1.53 11.50 -11.49
CA VAL A 38 -1.88 10.31 -10.70
C VAL A 38 -2.20 10.72 -9.27
N ASN A 39 -3.45 10.48 -8.87
CA ASN A 39 -3.92 10.67 -7.51
C ASN A 39 -4.16 9.31 -6.83
N PRO A 40 -3.45 8.96 -5.74
CA PRO A 40 -3.65 7.72 -5.00
C PRO A 40 -5.06 7.47 -4.51
N GLU A 41 -5.82 8.53 -4.22
CA GLU A 41 -7.19 8.43 -3.70
C GLU A 41 -8.22 8.12 -4.81
N ASN A 42 -7.86 8.29 -6.08
CA ASN A 42 -8.77 8.11 -7.22
C ASN A 42 -8.04 7.58 -8.48
N VAL A 43 -7.19 6.57 -8.30
CA VAL A 43 -6.39 5.99 -9.38
C VAL A 43 -7.19 4.99 -10.21
N LEU A 44 -7.28 5.26 -11.51
CA LEU A 44 -8.03 4.43 -12.49
C LEU A 44 -9.42 4.03 -11.95
N PRO A 45 -10.31 5.03 -11.71
CA PRO A 45 -11.60 4.80 -11.07
C PRO A 45 -12.61 4.08 -11.97
N GLU A 46 -12.34 3.98 -13.27
CA GLU A 46 -13.26 3.46 -14.27
C GLU A 46 -13.48 1.95 -14.11
N TYR A 47 -14.70 1.48 -14.41
CA TYR A 47 -15.03 0.06 -14.38
C TYR A 47 -14.30 -0.68 -15.52
N PRO A 48 -13.58 -1.79 -15.26
CA PRO A 48 -12.72 -2.45 -16.27
C PRO A 48 -13.43 -2.92 -17.54
N ARG A 49 -14.75 -3.18 -17.47
CA ARG A 49 -15.58 -3.58 -18.62
C ARG A 49 -16.79 -2.63 -18.76
N PRO A 50 -16.64 -1.47 -19.42
CA PRO A 50 -17.68 -0.43 -19.45
C PRO A 50 -19.05 -0.90 -19.95
N GLN A 51 -19.10 -1.93 -20.79
CA GLN A 51 -20.36 -2.51 -21.30
C GLN A 51 -21.04 -3.47 -20.31
N LEU A 52 -20.34 -3.93 -19.26
CA LEU A 52 -20.79 -4.92 -18.28
C LEU A 52 -20.76 -4.37 -16.85
N VAL A 53 -21.04 -3.07 -16.70
CA VAL A 53 -21.03 -2.38 -15.42
C VAL A 53 -22.12 -2.94 -14.51
N ARG A 54 -21.75 -3.18 -13.24
CA ARG A 54 -22.69 -3.53 -12.18
C ARG A 54 -22.91 -2.31 -11.30
N SER A 55 -24.16 -2.07 -10.89
CA SER A 55 -24.53 -0.95 -10.01
C SER A 55 -23.87 -1.05 -8.63
N LYS A 56 -23.74 -2.26 -8.08
CA LYS A 56 -23.03 -2.55 -6.83
C LYS A 56 -21.57 -2.92 -7.14
N TRP A 57 -20.71 -1.91 -7.24
CA TRP A 57 -19.28 -2.07 -7.44
C TRP A 57 -18.48 -1.17 -6.50
N LEU A 58 -17.34 -1.67 -6.04
CA LEU A 58 -16.41 -0.95 -5.19
C LEU A 58 -15.01 -1.11 -5.79
N ASN A 59 -14.40 0.00 -6.18
CA ASN A 59 -13.02 0.02 -6.64
C ASN A 59 -12.07 -0.11 -5.44
N LEU A 60 -11.10 -1.04 -5.54
CA LEU A 60 -10.07 -1.28 -4.54
C LEU A 60 -8.67 -0.83 -5.00
N ASN A 61 -8.58 -0.01 -6.05
CA ASN A 61 -7.34 0.69 -6.42
C ASN A 61 -6.99 1.76 -5.37
N GLY A 62 -5.74 2.17 -5.34
CA GLY A 62 -5.21 3.12 -4.36
C GLY A 62 -4.06 2.54 -3.56
N LEU A 63 -3.82 3.09 -2.37
CA LEU A 63 -2.72 2.64 -1.52
C LEU A 63 -3.03 1.30 -0.84
N TRP A 64 -2.08 0.40 -0.96
CA TRP A 64 -2.05 -0.89 -0.28
C TRP A 64 -0.78 -0.95 0.57
N GLN A 65 -0.80 -1.77 1.62
CA GLN A 65 0.42 -2.12 2.32
C GLN A 65 1.19 -3.16 1.51
N PHE A 66 2.51 -3.09 1.58
CA PHE A 66 3.45 -3.88 0.80
C PHE A 66 4.65 -4.31 1.64
N GLN A 67 5.18 -5.50 1.35
CA GLN A 67 6.55 -5.88 1.71
C GLN A 67 7.06 -7.00 0.81
N PRO A 68 8.38 -7.09 0.57
CA PRO A 68 8.99 -8.29 0.00
C PRO A 68 8.74 -9.50 0.89
N ALA A 69 8.58 -10.66 0.26
CA ALA A 69 8.58 -11.94 0.97
C ALA A 69 9.99 -12.53 0.98
N GLY A 70 10.36 -13.23 2.05
CA GLY A 70 11.64 -13.91 2.15
C GLY A 70 11.73 -15.16 1.28
N SER A 71 10.60 -15.78 0.92
CA SER A 71 10.54 -16.91 -0.02
C SER A 71 9.11 -17.16 -0.52
N LYS A 72 8.94 -17.99 -1.55
CA LYS A 72 7.62 -18.45 -2.05
C LYS A 72 6.84 -19.28 -1.03
N SER A 73 7.53 -19.92 -0.08
CA SER A 73 6.91 -20.76 0.95
C SER A 73 6.72 -20.04 2.29
N GLU A 74 6.98 -18.73 2.34
CA GLU A 74 6.76 -17.94 3.55
C GLU A 74 5.27 -17.97 3.93
N ALA A 75 4.99 -18.10 5.23
CA ALA A 75 3.62 -17.99 5.72
C ALA A 75 3.10 -16.55 5.57
N LEU A 76 1.77 -16.41 5.51
CA LEU A 76 1.15 -15.08 5.43
C LEU A 76 1.61 -14.19 6.60
N PRO A 77 2.07 -12.96 6.34
CA PRO A 77 2.53 -12.04 7.37
C PRO A 77 1.42 -11.71 8.37
N LYS A 78 1.77 -11.66 9.65
CA LYS A 78 0.87 -11.21 10.71
C LYS A 78 0.97 -9.69 10.87
N GLY A 79 -0.16 -9.01 11.01
CA GLY A 79 -0.21 -7.59 11.32
C GLY A 79 -0.24 -6.67 10.09
N ASN A 80 0.45 -5.52 10.19
CA ASN A 80 0.60 -4.56 9.11
C ASN A 80 1.93 -4.81 8.37
N LEU A 81 1.98 -4.48 7.08
CA LEU A 81 3.22 -4.53 6.31
C LEU A 81 3.95 -3.18 6.40
N SER A 82 5.26 -3.19 6.20
CA SER A 82 6.16 -2.08 6.52
C SER A 82 6.16 -0.93 5.50
N ARG A 83 5.67 -1.15 4.27
CA ARG A 83 5.71 -0.18 3.18
C ARG A 83 4.34 0.01 2.55
N SER A 84 4.22 1.02 1.69
CA SER A 84 3.03 1.27 0.88
C SER A 84 3.35 1.12 -0.61
N ILE A 85 2.36 0.70 -1.39
CA ILE A 85 2.41 0.61 -2.85
C ILE A 85 1.10 1.11 -3.46
N LEU A 86 1.18 1.79 -4.61
CA LEU A 86 0.02 2.25 -5.36
C LEU A 86 -0.45 1.22 -6.38
N VAL A 87 -1.56 0.55 -6.09
CA VAL A 87 -2.23 -0.40 -7.00
C VAL A 87 -3.14 0.40 -7.95
N PRO A 88 -3.10 0.15 -9.27
CA PRO A 88 -2.69 -1.11 -9.91
C PRO A 88 -1.34 -1.05 -10.64
N PHE A 89 -0.42 -0.17 -10.25
CA PHE A 89 0.88 -0.10 -10.93
C PHE A 89 1.79 -1.28 -10.54
N PRO A 90 2.56 -1.86 -11.50
CA PRO A 90 3.52 -2.93 -11.22
C PRO A 90 4.57 -2.50 -10.19
N VAL A 91 5.09 -3.43 -9.40
CA VAL A 91 6.08 -3.15 -8.33
C VAL A 91 7.29 -2.41 -8.88
N GLU A 92 7.76 -2.81 -10.05
CA GLU A 92 8.94 -2.33 -10.75
C GLU A 92 8.72 -0.95 -11.37
N SER A 93 7.47 -0.49 -11.47
CA SER A 93 7.17 0.81 -12.05
C SER A 93 7.47 1.96 -11.08
N ALA A 94 7.75 3.15 -11.62
CA ALA A 94 7.95 4.34 -10.80
C ALA A 94 6.69 4.75 -10.03
N LEU A 95 5.51 4.59 -10.64
CA LEU A 95 4.23 5.05 -10.08
C LEU A 95 3.76 4.19 -8.92
N SER A 96 4.22 2.94 -8.81
CA SER A 96 3.94 2.10 -7.63
C SER A 96 4.55 2.67 -6.35
N GLY A 97 5.60 3.50 -6.47
CA GLY A 97 6.38 4.02 -5.35
C GLY A 97 7.41 3.02 -4.80
N VAL A 98 7.47 1.81 -5.35
CA VAL A 98 8.46 0.78 -4.96
C VAL A 98 9.65 0.81 -5.92
N MET A 99 9.43 0.50 -7.20
CA MET A 99 10.44 0.46 -8.26
C MET A 99 11.62 -0.49 -7.96
N GLU A 100 11.29 -1.70 -7.51
CA GLU A 100 12.25 -2.75 -7.14
C GLU A 100 11.77 -4.08 -7.70
N HIS A 101 12.71 -5.00 -7.98
CA HIS A 101 12.39 -6.38 -8.35
C HIS A 101 12.43 -7.27 -7.11
N HIS A 102 11.39 -8.09 -6.94
CA HIS A 102 11.29 -9.07 -5.85
C HIS A 102 10.65 -10.35 -6.39
N GLU A 103 11.26 -11.50 -6.11
CA GLU A 103 10.73 -12.81 -6.58
C GLU A 103 9.37 -13.18 -5.96
N SER A 104 9.13 -12.68 -4.75
CA SER A 104 7.91 -12.92 -3.98
C SER A 104 7.58 -11.68 -3.17
N ILE A 105 6.30 -11.34 -3.09
CA ILE A 105 5.82 -10.10 -2.46
C ILE A 105 4.50 -10.33 -1.74
N TRP A 106 4.26 -9.54 -0.70
CA TRP A 106 3.00 -9.51 0.03
C TRP A 106 2.30 -8.16 -0.16
N TYR A 107 1.00 -8.24 -0.43
CA TYR A 107 0.09 -7.11 -0.46
C TYR A 107 -0.96 -7.23 0.64
N ARG A 108 -1.38 -6.10 1.21
CA ARG A 108 -2.48 -6.07 2.16
C ARG A 108 -3.31 -4.80 2.03
N ARG A 109 -4.63 -4.97 1.94
CA ARG A 109 -5.61 -3.90 2.04
C ARG A 109 -6.76 -4.30 2.94
N LYS A 110 -7.17 -3.36 3.79
CA LYS A 110 -8.42 -3.44 4.55
C LYS A 110 -9.45 -2.56 3.87
N PHE A 111 -10.66 -3.07 3.73
CA PHE A 111 -11.79 -2.32 3.20
C PHE A 111 -13.07 -2.78 3.91
N LYS A 112 -14.12 -1.96 3.80
CA LYS A 112 -15.43 -2.28 4.36
C LYS A 112 -16.37 -2.60 3.20
N ILE A 113 -17.11 -3.69 3.34
CA ILE A 113 -18.21 -4.00 2.41
C ILE A 113 -19.34 -3.00 2.70
N PRO A 114 -19.88 -2.29 1.69
CA PRO A 114 -21.01 -1.40 1.88
C PRO A 114 -22.19 -2.13 2.54
N SER A 115 -22.81 -1.51 3.54
CA SER A 115 -23.93 -2.12 4.27
C SER A 115 -25.14 -2.42 3.37
N THR A 116 -25.29 -1.67 2.28
CA THR A 116 -26.28 -1.87 1.22
C THR A 116 -26.10 -3.17 0.43
N TRP A 117 -25.00 -3.89 0.63
CA TRP A 117 -24.73 -5.20 0.01
C TRP A 117 -25.03 -6.36 0.97
N LYS A 118 -25.62 -6.11 2.14
CA LYS A 118 -25.96 -7.16 3.12
C LYS A 118 -26.88 -8.22 2.49
N GLY A 119 -26.54 -9.49 2.70
CA GLY A 119 -27.28 -10.63 2.16
C GLY A 119 -26.90 -11.02 0.73
N GLU A 120 -26.06 -10.23 0.06
CA GLU A 120 -25.59 -10.51 -1.30
C GLU A 120 -24.36 -11.42 -1.30
N LYS A 121 -24.12 -12.07 -2.45
CA LYS A 121 -22.84 -12.75 -2.72
C LYS A 121 -21.80 -11.73 -3.19
N VAL A 122 -20.83 -11.42 -2.33
CA VAL A 122 -19.73 -10.50 -2.64
C VAL A 122 -18.59 -11.25 -3.32
N LEU A 123 -18.10 -10.72 -4.44
CA LEU A 123 -16.97 -11.26 -5.20
C LEU A 123 -15.82 -10.25 -5.19
N LEU A 124 -14.63 -10.71 -4.79
CA LEU A 124 -13.39 -9.97 -4.97
C LEU A 124 -12.79 -10.36 -6.32
N HIS A 125 -12.51 -9.37 -7.18
CA HIS A 125 -12.00 -9.59 -8.53
C HIS A 125 -10.64 -8.92 -8.69
N PHE A 126 -9.63 -9.70 -9.09
CA PHE A 126 -8.33 -9.19 -9.51
C PHE A 126 -8.28 -9.20 -11.04
N GLY A 127 -7.92 -8.07 -11.65
CA GLY A 127 -7.82 -7.97 -13.12
C GLY A 127 -6.69 -8.83 -13.68
N ALA A 128 -5.53 -8.77 -13.01
CA ALA A 128 -4.38 -9.62 -13.22
C ALA A 128 -3.57 -9.69 -11.91
N VAL A 129 -2.87 -10.80 -11.70
CA VAL A 129 -1.82 -10.98 -10.70
C VAL A 129 -0.77 -11.83 -11.40
N ASP A 130 0.47 -11.35 -11.42
CA ASP A 130 1.63 -12.03 -12.02
C ASP A 130 2.64 -12.35 -10.91
#